data_AF-A0A5P2CES8-F1
#
_entry.id   AF-A0A5P2CES8-F1
#
_cell.length_a   1.000
_cell.length_b   1.000
_cell.length_c   1.000
_cell.angle_alpha   90.00
_cell.angle_beta   90.00
_cell.angle_gamma   90.00
#
_symmetry.space_group_name_H-M   'P 1'
#
loop_
_entity.id
_entity.type
_entity.pdbx_description
1 polymer ?
#
loop_
_entity_poly.entity_id
_entity_poly.type
_entity_poly.pdbx_seq_one_letter_code
_entity_poly.pdbx_strand_id
1 'polypeptide(L)'
;MTAQLTCRRADMDDATTLAGLYEDVVRRLRDHGIDQWKSGAKDERHFERVIDSATAEVWLAYDGSGPLGAYELWWSDEQAWGAQPPVAGYVHRLMARPGAPAGTGRALLRDAEHRIAAAGRELSRLDVMVTSPRLRTYYEEAGYAVVGELMDKLAADGTPYGVLLMERPLGHEGQGAQGGQGG
;
A
#
# COMPACT_ATOMS: atom_id res chain seq x y z
N MET A 1 -13.56 -17.35 2.33
CA MET A 1 -14.38 -16.14 2.49
C MET A 1 -13.45 -14.95 2.52
N THR A 2 -13.50 -14.09 1.51
CA THR A 2 -12.73 -12.83 1.48
C THR A 2 -13.33 -11.89 2.53
N ALA A 3 -12.52 -11.32 3.42
CA ALA A 3 -13.01 -10.34 4.37
C ALA A 3 -13.62 -9.16 3.59
N GLN A 4 -14.90 -8.85 3.87
CA GLN A 4 -15.58 -7.72 3.24
C GLN A 4 -15.17 -6.45 4.01
N LEU A 5 -14.16 -5.76 3.50
CA LEU A 5 -13.65 -4.53 4.08
C LEU A 5 -14.42 -3.35 3.50
N THR A 6 -14.77 -2.39 4.35
CA THR A 6 -15.19 -1.06 3.88
C THR A 6 -14.00 -0.12 3.98
N CYS A 7 -13.60 0.47 2.85
CA CYS A 7 -12.48 1.40 2.79
C CYS A 7 -12.99 2.83 2.57
N ARG A 8 -12.45 3.77 3.34
CA ARG A 8 -12.68 5.21 3.15
C ARG A 8 -11.37 5.98 3.18
N ARG A 9 -11.37 7.17 2.57
CA ARG A 9 -10.22 8.06 2.64
C ARG A 9 -10.08 8.55 4.08
N ALA A 10 -8.84 8.57 4.56
CA ALA A 10 -8.52 9.14 5.85
C ALA A 10 -8.57 10.68 5.78
N ASP A 11 -8.93 11.29 6.89
CA ASP A 11 -8.84 12.73 7.11
C ASP A 11 -7.92 13.05 8.30
N MET A 12 -7.83 14.32 8.67
CA MET A 12 -6.91 14.76 9.74
C MET A 12 -7.26 14.13 11.10
N ASP A 13 -8.52 13.81 11.35
CA ASP A 13 -8.96 13.20 12.62
C ASP A 13 -8.50 11.73 12.74
N ASP A 14 -8.08 11.13 11.62
CA ASP A 14 -7.58 9.76 11.58
C ASP A 14 -6.08 9.64 11.87
N ALA A 15 -5.34 10.74 11.96
CA ALA A 15 -3.88 10.71 12.06
C ALA A 15 -3.38 9.95 13.30
N THR A 16 -4.03 10.14 14.46
CA THR A 16 -3.77 9.34 15.68
C THR A 16 -4.03 7.85 15.43
N THR A 17 -5.12 7.49 14.75
CA THR A 17 -5.48 6.09 14.46
C THR A 17 -4.45 5.42 13.55
N LEU A 18 -3.98 6.13 12.53
CA LEU A 18 -2.96 5.66 11.60
C LEU A 18 -1.61 5.46 12.30
N ALA A 19 -1.21 6.39 13.15
CA ALA A 19 0.01 6.27 13.96
C ALA A 19 -0.05 5.06 14.90
N GLY A 20 -1.20 4.84 15.57
CA GLY A 20 -1.41 3.66 16.41
C GLY A 20 -1.32 2.35 15.62
N LEU A 21 -1.96 2.29 14.45
CA LEU A 21 -1.90 1.12 13.57
C LEU A 21 -0.47 0.84 13.09
N TYR A 22 0.28 1.89 12.73
CA TYR A 22 1.67 1.75 12.32
C TYR A 22 2.52 1.16 13.45
N GLU A 23 2.39 1.67 14.68
CA GLU A 23 3.14 1.14 15.83
C GLU A 23 2.76 -0.31 16.16
N ASP A 24 1.49 -0.69 16.02
CA ASP A 24 1.06 -2.06 16.20
C ASP A 24 1.69 -3.01 15.15
N VAL A 25 1.78 -2.57 13.89
CA VAL A 25 2.46 -3.32 12.83
C VAL A 25 3.96 -3.42 13.10
N VAL A 26 4.61 -2.32 13.50
CA VAL A 26 6.03 -2.30 13.89
C VAL A 26 6.30 -3.31 15.00
N ARG A 27 5.49 -3.30 16.07
CA ARG A 27 5.64 -4.24 17.19
C ARG A 27 5.55 -5.68 16.70
N ARG A 28 4.55 -5.99 15.88
CA ARG A 28 4.39 -7.33 15.30
C ARG A 28 5.58 -7.74 14.44
N LEU A 29 6.10 -6.85 13.58
CA LEU A 29 7.26 -7.14 12.74
C LEU A 29 8.49 -7.44 13.60
N ARG A 30 8.72 -6.63 14.64
CA ARG A 30 9.81 -6.85 15.61
C ARG A 30 9.67 -8.18 16.34
N ASP A 31 8.47 -8.55 16.77
CA ASP A 31 8.21 -9.84 17.43
C ASP A 31 8.54 -11.03 16.51
N HIS A 32 8.54 -10.83 15.19
CA HIS A 32 8.94 -11.81 14.18
C HIS A 32 10.39 -11.63 13.69
N GLY A 33 11.19 -10.79 14.36
CA GLY A 33 12.59 -10.54 14.02
C GLY A 33 12.80 -9.70 12.76
N ILE A 34 11.77 -9.00 12.27
CA ILE A 34 11.83 -8.16 11.07
C ILE A 34 12.01 -6.70 11.50
N ASP A 35 13.20 -6.14 11.25
CA ASP A 35 13.53 -4.75 11.59
C ASP A 35 13.33 -3.77 10.40
N GLN A 36 12.29 -4.03 9.59
CA GLN A 36 12.00 -3.23 8.39
C GLN A 36 11.45 -1.85 8.76
N TRP A 37 10.59 -1.77 9.77
CA TRP A 37 9.93 -0.54 10.19
C TRP A 37 10.34 -0.18 11.61
N LYS A 38 10.69 1.09 11.81
CA LYS A 38 11.14 1.59 13.11
C LYS A 38 10.00 2.24 13.86
N SER A 39 9.96 1.98 15.16
CA SER A 39 9.02 2.62 16.09
C SER A 39 9.30 4.13 16.14
N GLY A 40 8.24 4.93 16.14
CA GLY A 40 8.29 6.39 16.10
C GLY A 40 8.65 6.98 14.74
N ALA A 41 8.89 6.18 13.69
CA ALA A 41 9.26 6.71 12.38
C ALA A 41 8.08 7.34 11.61
N LYS A 42 6.85 7.04 12.03
CA LYS A 42 5.59 7.52 11.45
C LYS A 42 4.61 7.85 12.57
N ASP A 43 4.78 9.05 13.12
CA ASP A 43 3.91 9.61 14.15
C ASP A 43 2.65 10.25 13.54
N GLU A 44 1.77 10.76 14.39
CA GLU A 44 0.57 11.48 13.98
C GLU A 44 0.90 12.60 12.97
N ARG A 45 1.92 13.41 13.27
CA ARG A 45 2.36 14.50 12.38
C ARG A 45 2.82 14.01 11.00
N HIS A 46 3.40 12.82 10.92
CA HIS A 46 3.71 12.23 9.63
C HIS A 46 2.44 11.98 8.82
N PHE A 47 1.43 11.35 9.41
CA PHE A 47 0.18 11.05 8.71
C PHE A 47 -0.61 12.31 8.39
N GLU A 48 -0.65 13.31 9.27
CA GLU A 48 -1.19 14.65 8.97
C GLU A 48 -0.56 15.23 7.70
N ARG A 49 0.79 15.22 7.61
CA ARG A 49 1.50 15.73 6.43
C ARG A 49 1.18 14.97 5.15
N VAL A 50 1.00 13.65 5.23
CA VAL A 50 0.68 12.83 4.05
C VAL A 50 -0.77 13.04 3.63
N ILE A 51 -1.71 13.12 4.58
CA ILE A 51 -3.13 13.38 4.33
C ILE A 51 -3.33 14.76 3.71
N ASP A 52 -2.59 15.77 4.18
CA ASP A 52 -2.60 17.12 3.63
C ASP A 52 -1.78 17.22 2.32
N SER A 53 -0.95 16.21 2.01
CA SER A 53 -0.20 16.20 0.76
C SER A 53 -1.13 15.99 -0.43
N ALA A 54 -1.04 16.86 -1.44
CA ALA A 54 -1.74 16.64 -2.70
C ALA A 54 -1.16 15.48 -3.54
N THR A 55 -0.07 14.86 -3.06
CA THR A 55 0.71 13.84 -3.79
C THR A 55 0.36 12.40 -3.42
N ALA A 56 -0.35 12.20 -2.32
CA ALA A 56 -0.70 10.90 -1.79
C ALA A 56 -2.11 10.89 -1.19
N GLU A 57 -2.72 9.71 -1.19
CA GLU A 57 -3.98 9.44 -0.52
C GLU A 57 -3.75 8.39 0.55
N VAL A 58 -4.34 8.59 1.73
CA VAL A 58 -4.32 7.59 2.80
C VAL A 58 -5.70 6.98 2.91
N TRP A 59 -5.76 5.65 2.94
CA TRP A 59 -7.01 4.88 2.97
C TRP A 59 -7.05 4.00 4.22
N LEU A 60 -8.19 4.02 4.91
CA LEU A 60 -8.47 3.19 6.09
C LEU A 60 -9.55 2.17 5.79
N ALA A 61 -9.30 0.93 6.20
CA ALA A 61 -10.23 -0.18 6.06
C ALA A 61 -10.84 -0.58 7.41
N TYR A 62 -12.12 -0.91 7.41
CA TYR A 62 -12.91 -1.23 8.59
C TYR A 62 -13.69 -2.53 8.42
N ASP A 63 -14.01 -3.18 9.55
CA ASP A 63 -14.92 -4.33 9.64
C ASP A 63 -16.06 -4.11 10.64
N GLY A 64 -16.66 -2.92 10.69
CA GLY A 64 -17.77 -2.61 11.61
C GLY A 64 -17.40 -2.61 13.10
N SER A 65 -16.29 -3.25 13.51
CA SER A 65 -15.75 -3.26 14.87
C SER A 65 -14.64 -2.23 15.08
N GLY A 66 -14.04 -1.74 13.99
CA GLY A 66 -12.99 -0.72 14.02
C GLY A 66 -12.06 -0.81 12.81
N PRO A 67 -10.96 -0.05 12.81
CA PRO A 67 -9.96 -0.08 11.73
C PRO A 67 -9.22 -1.42 11.73
N LEU A 68 -9.20 -2.10 10.59
CA LEU A 68 -8.48 -3.36 10.34
C LEU A 68 -7.15 -3.17 9.62
N GLY A 69 -6.97 -2.03 8.97
CA GLY A 69 -5.78 -1.76 8.21
C GLY A 69 -5.83 -0.43 7.49
N ALA A 70 -4.70 -0.09 6.89
CA ALA A 70 -4.55 1.12 6.10
C ALA A 70 -3.51 0.90 5.01
N TYR A 71 -3.51 1.78 4.03
CA TYR A 71 -2.43 1.89 3.06
C TYR A 71 -2.38 3.31 2.53
N GLU A 72 -1.26 3.63 1.91
CA GLU A 72 -1.11 4.87 1.17
C GLU A 72 -1.03 4.57 -0.31
N LEU A 73 -1.68 5.43 -1.09
CA LEU A 73 -1.72 5.36 -2.53
C LEU A 73 -1.11 6.64 -3.08
N TRP A 74 0.02 6.50 -3.76
CA TRP A 74 0.76 7.62 -4.34
C TRP A 74 0.60 7.60 -5.85
N TRP A 75 0.63 8.78 -6.47
CA TRP A 75 0.49 8.92 -7.93
C TRP A 75 1.84 9.14 -8.64
N SER A 76 2.90 9.34 -7.87
CA SER A 76 4.29 9.43 -8.32
C SER A 76 5.22 9.01 -7.20
N ASP A 77 6.24 8.20 -7.50
CA ASP A 77 7.32 7.85 -6.56
C ASP A 77 8.68 7.98 -7.25
N GLU A 78 9.09 9.22 -7.53
CA GLU A 78 10.36 9.49 -8.21
C GLU A 78 11.58 9.04 -7.40
N GLN A 79 11.46 8.95 -6.07
CA GLN A 79 12.57 8.55 -5.22
C GLN A 79 12.96 7.08 -5.46
N ALA A 80 11.99 6.20 -5.69
CA ALA A 80 12.27 4.79 -5.98
C ALA A 80 12.26 4.46 -7.48
N TRP A 81 11.39 5.10 -8.27
CA TRP A 81 11.16 4.76 -9.68
C TRP A 81 11.70 5.79 -10.68
N GLY A 82 12.24 6.91 -10.20
CA GLY A 82 12.59 8.05 -11.05
C GLY A 82 11.38 8.70 -11.72
N ALA A 83 11.63 9.62 -12.65
CA ALA A 83 10.57 10.21 -13.45
C ALA A 83 9.88 9.14 -14.31
N GLN A 84 8.57 8.96 -14.11
CA GLN A 84 7.78 7.94 -14.79
C GLN A 84 6.57 8.57 -15.49
N PRO A 85 6.12 8.02 -16.62
CA PRO A 85 4.83 8.41 -17.19
C PRO A 85 3.71 8.10 -16.20
N PRO A 86 2.61 8.87 -16.21
CA PRO A 86 1.51 8.72 -15.26
C PRO A 86 0.61 7.54 -15.66
N VAL A 87 1.17 6.33 -15.72
CA VAL A 87 0.46 5.09 -16.09
C VAL A 87 0.27 4.17 -14.89
N ALA A 88 0.88 4.50 -13.75
CA ALA A 88 0.88 3.68 -12.54
C ALA A 88 0.35 4.44 -11.33
N GLY A 89 -0.16 3.70 -10.36
CA GLY A 89 -0.25 4.12 -8.96
C GLY A 89 0.70 3.28 -8.10
N TYR A 90 1.12 3.85 -6.97
CA TYR A 90 2.15 3.27 -6.11
C TYR A 90 1.58 2.99 -4.72
N VAL A 91 1.56 1.71 -4.33
CA VAL A 91 1.03 1.29 -3.04
C VAL A 91 2.16 1.29 -2.02
N HIS A 92 2.04 2.14 -1.00
CA HIS A 92 2.98 2.22 0.10
C HIS A 92 2.32 1.92 1.44
N ARG A 93 3.15 1.50 2.39
CA ARG A 93 2.78 1.34 3.80
C ARG A 93 1.47 0.56 3.99
N LEU A 94 1.36 -0.59 3.34
CA LEU A 94 0.23 -1.49 3.51
C LEU A 94 0.27 -2.12 4.91
N MET A 95 -0.61 -1.66 5.79
CA MET A 95 -0.70 -1.98 7.20
C MET A 95 -1.93 -2.84 7.46
N ALA A 96 -1.75 -4.09 7.90
CA ALA A 96 -2.83 -4.90 8.41
C ALA A 96 -2.69 -5.03 9.93
N ARG A 97 -3.76 -4.70 10.67
CA ARG A 97 -3.79 -4.74 12.13
C ARG A 97 -3.35 -6.13 12.63
N PRO A 98 -2.48 -6.23 13.65
CA PRO A 98 -2.19 -7.50 14.30
C PRO A 98 -3.48 -8.18 14.76
N GLY A 99 -3.60 -9.49 14.51
CA GLY A 99 -4.82 -10.25 14.81
C GLY A 99 -5.99 -10.02 13.85
N ALA A 100 -5.84 -9.20 12.80
CA ALA A 100 -6.85 -9.10 11.74
C ALA A 100 -7.05 -10.45 11.04
N PRO A 101 -8.25 -10.72 10.49
CA PRO A 101 -8.53 -11.95 9.75
C PRO A 101 -7.50 -12.24 8.66
N ALA A 102 -7.21 -13.53 8.45
CA ALA A 102 -6.33 -13.96 7.37
C ALA A 102 -6.83 -13.42 6.02
N GLY A 103 -5.91 -12.90 5.20
CA GLY A 103 -6.25 -12.28 3.91
C GLY A 103 -6.57 -10.78 3.99
N THR A 104 -6.62 -10.15 5.16
CA THR A 104 -6.83 -8.68 5.29
C THR A 104 -5.84 -7.90 4.42
N GLY A 105 -4.55 -8.22 4.47
CA GLY A 105 -3.55 -7.55 3.61
C GLY A 105 -3.82 -7.69 2.11
N ARG A 106 -4.36 -8.84 1.67
CA ARG A 106 -4.73 -9.05 0.25
C ARG A 106 -5.95 -8.23 -0.14
N ALA A 107 -6.90 -8.10 0.78
CA ALA A 107 -8.08 -7.28 0.56
C ALA A 107 -7.73 -5.79 0.50
N LEU A 108 -6.83 -5.31 1.37
CA LEU A 108 -6.26 -3.95 1.29
C LEU A 108 -5.57 -3.70 -0.05
N LEU A 109 -4.70 -4.63 -0.47
CA LEU A 109 -3.97 -4.53 -1.74
C LEU A 109 -4.92 -4.46 -2.93
N ARG A 110 -5.97 -5.31 -2.93
CA ARG A 110 -6.99 -5.32 -3.98
C ARG A 110 -7.81 -4.03 -4.03
N ASP A 111 -8.15 -3.46 -2.87
CA ASP A 111 -8.83 -2.15 -2.82
C ASP A 111 -7.94 -1.06 -3.42
N ALA A 112 -6.65 -1.04 -3.12
CA ALA A 112 -5.70 -0.11 -3.73
C ALA A 112 -5.61 -0.30 -5.25
N GLU A 113 -5.48 -1.53 -5.73
CA GLU A 113 -5.46 -1.87 -7.16
C GLU A 113 -6.73 -1.40 -7.89
N HIS A 114 -7.92 -1.61 -7.30
CA HIS A 114 -9.16 -1.12 -7.88
C HIS A 114 -9.19 0.41 -7.99
N ARG A 115 -8.65 1.13 -7.00
CA ARG A 115 -8.58 2.61 -7.05
C ARG A 115 -7.63 3.11 -8.12
N ILE A 116 -6.48 2.45 -8.25
CA ILE A 116 -5.51 2.74 -9.31
C ILE A 116 -6.16 2.58 -10.69
N ALA A 117 -6.85 1.46 -10.91
CA ALA A 117 -7.58 1.20 -12.15
C ALA A 117 -8.73 2.22 -12.36
N ALA A 118 -9.49 2.56 -11.33
CA ALA A 118 -10.58 3.54 -11.40
C ALA A 118 -10.09 4.96 -11.72
N ALA A 119 -8.83 5.29 -11.37
CA ALA A 119 -8.16 6.52 -11.76
C ALA A 119 -7.60 6.47 -13.20
N GLY A 120 -7.83 5.38 -13.95
CA GLY A 120 -7.39 5.20 -15.33
C GLY A 120 -5.91 4.83 -15.47
N ARG A 121 -5.28 4.32 -14.40
CA ARG A 121 -3.90 3.82 -14.45
C ARG A 121 -3.90 2.32 -14.77
N GLU A 122 -2.95 1.90 -15.58
CA GLU A 122 -2.84 0.52 -16.09
C GLU A 122 -1.95 -0.36 -15.19
N LEU A 123 -1.13 0.24 -14.33
CA LEU A 123 -0.14 -0.47 -13.52
C LEU A 123 -0.33 -0.17 -12.03
N SER A 124 -0.21 -1.19 -11.19
CA SER A 124 0.04 -1.05 -9.76
C SER A 124 1.51 -1.33 -9.48
N ARG A 125 2.18 -0.43 -8.75
CA ARG A 125 3.59 -0.50 -8.40
C ARG A 125 3.80 -0.49 -6.91
N LEU A 126 4.85 -1.17 -6.44
CA LEU A 126 5.27 -1.16 -5.04
C LEU A 126 6.76 -1.50 -4.94
N ASP A 127 7.36 -1.20 -3.80
CA ASP A 127 8.72 -1.60 -3.47
C ASP A 127 8.75 -2.55 -2.26
N VAL A 128 9.62 -3.56 -2.32
CA VAL A 128 9.80 -4.56 -1.26
C VAL A 128 11.26 -4.63 -0.88
N MET A 129 11.59 -4.66 0.42
CA MET A 129 12.99 -4.86 0.81
C MET A 129 13.54 -6.19 0.28
N VAL A 130 14.74 -6.15 -0.30
CA VAL A 130 15.46 -7.31 -0.83
C VAL A 130 15.64 -8.39 0.23
N THR A 131 15.80 -7.99 1.49
CA THR A 131 15.99 -8.88 2.64
C THR A 131 14.70 -9.56 3.12
N SER A 132 13.55 -9.31 2.48
CA SER A 132 12.24 -9.85 2.87
C SER A 132 11.68 -10.84 1.83
N PRO A 133 12.27 -12.06 1.69
CA PRO A 133 11.83 -13.03 0.68
C PRO A 133 10.36 -13.44 0.85
N ARG A 134 9.85 -13.46 2.09
CA ARG A 134 8.44 -13.74 2.37
C ARG A 134 7.51 -12.68 1.79
N LEU A 135 7.87 -11.39 1.87
CA LEU A 135 7.08 -10.32 1.28
C LEU A 135 7.17 -10.34 -0.24
N ARG A 136 8.35 -10.68 -0.79
CA ARG A 136 8.50 -10.89 -2.22
C ARG A 136 7.55 -11.98 -2.73
N THR A 137 7.59 -13.18 -2.14
CA THR A 137 6.69 -14.28 -2.53
C THR A 137 5.23 -13.89 -2.34
N TYR A 138 4.90 -13.16 -1.27
CA TYR A 138 3.58 -12.61 -1.08
C TYR A 138 3.18 -11.73 -2.29
N TYR A 139 3.97 -10.75 -2.73
CA TYR A 139 3.56 -9.94 -3.88
C TYR A 139 3.59 -10.71 -5.22
N GLU A 140 4.52 -11.64 -5.42
CA GLU A 140 4.54 -12.53 -6.59
C GLU A 140 3.25 -13.35 -6.71
N GLU A 141 2.76 -13.91 -5.61
CA GLU A 141 1.47 -14.62 -5.55
C GLU A 141 0.25 -13.70 -5.80
N ALA A 142 0.39 -12.38 -5.64
CA ALA A 142 -0.62 -11.41 -6.08
C ALA A 142 -0.51 -11.05 -7.57
N GLY A 143 0.46 -11.58 -8.29
CA GLY A 143 0.69 -11.28 -9.71
C GLY A 143 1.62 -10.08 -9.94
N TYR A 144 2.38 -9.63 -8.95
CA TYR A 144 3.44 -8.66 -9.16
C TYR A 144 4.70 -9.35 -9.70
N ALA A 145 5.34 -8.74 -10.67
CA ALA A 145 6.64 -9.15 -11.18
C ALA A 145 7.72 -8.17 -10.73
N VAL A 146 8.92 -8.67 -10.43
CA VAL A 146 10.09 -7.81 -10.21
C VAL A 146 10.52 -7.21 -11.55
N VAL A 147 10.61 -5.88 -11.61
CA VAL A 147 11.01 -5.13 -12.83
C VAL A 147 12.26 -4.28 -12.63
N GLY A 148 12.74 -4.18 -11.39
CA GLY A 148 13.97 -3.50 -11.08
C GLY A 148 14.41 -3.71 -9.64
N GLU A 149 15.57 -3.16 -9.33
CA GLU A 149 16.13 -3.14 -7.99
C GLU A 149 16.84 -1.82 -7.73
N LEU A 150 16.77 -1.34 -6.50
CA LEU A 150 17.45 -0.15 -6.01
C LEU A 150 18.19 -0.51 -4.73
N MET A 151 19.52 -0.63 -4.81
CA MET A 151 20.34 -1.19 -3.72
C MET A 151 20.86 -0.15 -2.72
N ASP A 152 20.85 1.13 -3.09
CA ASP A 152 21.50 2.22 -2.34
C ASP A 152 20.50 3.18 -1.68
N LYS A 153 19.29 2.71 -1.35
CA LYS A 153 18.29 3.55 -0.68
C LYS A 153 18.75 3.80 0.76
N LEU A 154 18.72 5.05 1.23
CA LEU A 154 19.16 5.38 2.58
C LEU A 154 17.98 5.43 3.55
N ALA A 155 18.09 4.71 4.66
CA ALA A 155 17.15 4.84 5.76
C ALA A 155 17.39 6.17 6.49
N ALA A 156 16.47 6.56 7.38
CA ALA A 156 16.58 7.82 8.12
C ALA A 156 17.85 7.92 9.01
N ASP A 157 18.46 6.78 9.35
CA ASP A 157 19.73 6.68 10.08
C ASP A 157 20.97 6.59 9.19
N GLY A 158 20.81 6.72 7.87
CA GLY A 158 21.88 6.62 6.89
C GLY A 158 22.29 5.19 6.53
N THR A 159 21.61 4.17 7.04
CA THR A 159 21.89 2.78 6.65
C THR A 159 21.40 2.52 5.22
N PRO A 160 22.26 2.04 4.30
CA PRO A 160 21.82 1.65 2.97
C PRO A 160 20.98 0.37 3.04
N TYR A 161 19.90 0.34 2.28
CA TYR A 161 19.05 -0.83 2.11
C TYR A 161 18.60 -0.96 0.66
N GLY A 162 18.46 -2.22 0.24
CA GLY A 162 17.99 -2.56 -1.09
C GLY A 162 16.48 -2.81 -1.12
N VAL A 163 15.83 -2.34 -2.18
CA VAL A 163 14.44 -2.68 -2.52
C VAL A 163 14.34 -3.27 -3.92
N LEU A 164 13.43 -4.21 -4.09
CA LEU A 164 12.95 -4.70 -5.38
C LEU A 164 11.76 -3.84 -5.79
N LEU A 165 11.82 -3.32 -7.01
CA LEU A 165 10.71 -2.62 -7.65
C LEU A 165 9.82 -3.65 -8.32
N MET A 166 8.56 -3.70 -7.92
CA MET A 166 7.62 -4.68 -8.43
C MET A 166 6.40 -3.98 -9.03
N GLU A 167 5.91 -4.53 -10.15
CA GLU A 167 4.70 -4.02 -10.80
C GLU A 167 3.76 -5.13 -11.21
N ARG A 168 2.48 -4.79 -11.30
CA ARG A 168 1.41 -5.66 -11.77
C ARG A 168 0.53 -4.90 -12.77
N PRO A 169 0.30 -5.46 -13.97
CA PRO A 169 -0.74 -4.97 -14.86
C PRO A 169 -2.12 -5.11 -14.23
N LEU A 170 -2.87 -4.02 -14.24
CA LEU A 170 -4.27 -3.99 -13.88
C LEU A 170 -5.04 -4.22 -15.17
N GLY A 171 -5.70 -5.38 -15.28
CA GLY A 171 -6.54 -5.65 -16.45
C GLY A 171 -7.58 -4.56 -16.58
N HIS A 172 -7.81 -4.08 -17.80
CA HIS A 172 -9.07 -3.39 -18.12
C HIS A 172 -10.20 -4.39 -17.89
N GLU A 173 -10.77 -4.41 -16.69
CA GLU A 173 -12.16 -4.86 -16.55
C GLU A 173 -12.99 -3.81 -17.28
N GLY A 174 -13.11 -4.02 -18.59
CA GLY A 174 -13.94 -3.21 -19.46
C GLY A 174 -15.31 -3.08 -18.83
N GLN A 175 -15.82 -1.86 -18.81
CA GLN A 175 -17.22 -1.57 -18.56
C GLN A 175 -18.06 -2.40 -19.54
N GLY A 176 -18.48 -3.58 -19.08
CA GLY A 176 -19.35 -4.48 -19.82
C GLY A 176 -20.73 -3.88 -19.90
N ALA A 177 -21.01 -3.24 -21.03
CA ALA A 177 -22.31 -3.10 -21.69
C ALA A 177 -23.56 -3.17 -20.77
N GLN A 178 -24.04 -2.00 -20.34
CA GLN A 178 -25.47 -1.73 -20.28
C GLN A 178 -25.79 -0.62 -21.28
N GLY A 179 -26.07 -1.03 -22.51
CA GLY A 179 -26.50 -0.15 -23.58
C GLY A 179 -27.59 -0.83 -24.40
N GLY A 180 -28.84 -0.53 -24.08
CA GLY A 180 -29.96 -0.45 -25.02
C GLY A 180 -30.50 -1.76 -25.61
N GLN A 181 -31.57 -2.27 -24.99
CA GLN A 181 -32.68 -2.78 -25.78
C GLN A 181 -33.26 -1.63 -26.61
N GLY A 182 -33.43 -1.82 -27.91
CA GLY A 182 -34.15 -0.89 -28.78
C GLY A 182 -33.96 -1.22 -30.26
N GLY A 183 -34.96 -1.90 -30.84
CA GLY A 183 -35.05 -2.22 -32.27
C GLY A 183 -35.79 -3.50 -32.52
#